data_AF-A0A3N5U4I3-F1
#
_entry.id   AF-A0A3N5U4I3-F1
#
_cell.length_a   1.000
_cell.length_b   1.000
_cell.length_c   1.000
_cell.angle_alpha   90.00
_cell.angle_beta   90.00
_cell.angle_gamma   90.00
#
_symmetry.space_group_name_H-M   'P 1'
#
loop_
_entity.id
_entity.type
_entity.pdbx_description
1 polymer ?
#
loop_
_entity_poly.entity_id
_entity_poly.type
_entity_poly.pdbx_seq_one_letter_code
_entity_poly.pdbx_strand_id
1 'polypeptide(L)'
;PPFEWYVAPGRIDGFDIALMDEIGRRLGVQIAYIDFPFDALLSAGQSGQIDIAISAISRTPEREAVVGFSNVYLVGEGAALAQQAADITLTKLEDIARYKVGVQRNSVYKNRIQTEFIDKGLMLPDNLFAYERAQDAVNDLLAGRIELVVMDAQAAQAFAEKGGGKVVGIGGAQQLYAIAMPREAVALKAKIDEVITALMNEGFVAALSERYLGTPLVLPTPTPWPTSAPGPTPACVNNMALVQHLTNEADMKPGQAFTKGWQVQNTGTCSWSTSYRLVFASGTKMAGESAEVIREVKDGEIYDWQVPLVAPQNAGTCEGIWQMLDAQGTAFGERLKVNITVKAGPTPTPKPQPRPLPSVDFKVDRDQIKAGECVVFNWTVKNAKAYYFYSQFENWQDHPKQGDTGSEKECPQVQTTYYLRVVYPDNSVPSPWPITIYVQAAPEAPRIAKFTVDPNGQIDRGTTATIRWQVDGKVDGVRLTANGATLWDPAPNTGNSTHTP
;
A
#
# COMPACT_ATOMS: atom_id res chain seq x y z
N PRO A 1 -12.72 31.26 27.61
CA PRO A 1 -13.99 31.70 28.22
C PRO A 1 -15.17 31.34 27.30
N PRO A 2 -16.38 31.09 27.83
CA PRO A 2 -16.73 31.07 29.26
C PRO A 2 -16.55 29.69 29.94
N PHE A 3 -16.06 28.67 29.23
CA PHE A 3 -15.87 27.33 29.80
C PHE A 3 -14.69 27.28 30.77
N GLU A 4 -13.55 27.81 30.34
CA GLU A 4 -12.36 27.98 31.17
C GLU A 4 -11.54 29.18 30.68
N TRP A 5 -10.96 29.93 31.62
CA TRP A 5 -9.96 30.97 31.35
C TRP A 5 -9.22 31.38 32.62
N TYR A 6 -8.02 31.95 32.45
CA TYR A 6 -7.30 32.57 33.54
C TYR A 6 -7.91 33.93 33.91
N VAL A 7 -8.38 34.06 35.16
CA VAL A 7 -8.82 35.36 35.74
C VAL A 7 -7.65 36.14 36.34
N ALA A 8 -6.55 35.46 36.68
CA ALA A 8 -5.26 36.01 37.10
C ALA A 8 -4.16 34.96 36.86
N PRO A 9 -2.86 35.31 36.91
CA PRO A 9 -1.78 34.34 36.77
C PRO A 9 -1.97 33.15 37.74
N GLY A 10 -2.08 31.94 37.20
CA GLY A 10 -2.29 30.71 37.97
C GLY A 10 -3.68 30.50 38.56
N ARG A 11 -4.65 31.42 38.32
CA ARG A 11 -6.03 31.29 38.79
C ARG A 11 -6.98 31.13 37.62
N ILE A 12 -7.56 29.94 37.49
CA ILE A 12 -8.54 29.58 36.45
C ILE A 12 -9.97 29.66 37.00
N ASP A 13 -10.92 30.05 36.16
CA ASP A 13 -12.36 30.09 36.43
C ASP A 13 -13.12 29.76 35.15
N GLY A 14 -14.39 29.41 35.29
CA GLY A 14 -15.32 29.15 34.19
C GLY A 14 -16.31 28.05 34.49
N PHE A 15 -17.22 27.80 33.55
CA PHE A 15 -18.26 26.77 33.68
C PHE A 15 -17.65 25.38 33.98
N ASP A 16 -16.66 24.97 33.19
CA ASP A 16 -16.05 23.64 33.29
C ASP A 16 -15.26 23.49 34.60
N ILE A 17 -14.60 24.56 35.03
CA ILE A 17 -13.87 24.62 36.29
C ILE A 17 -14.83 24.52 37.48
N ALA A 18 -15.90 25.31 37.48
CA ALA A 18 -16.88 25.30 38.57
C ALA A 18 -17.61 23.96 38.66
N LEU A 19 -17.87 23.30 37.52
CA LEU A 19 -18.42 21.94 37.48
C LEU A 19 -17.43 20.93 38.09
N MET A 20 -16.16 20.98 37.68
CA MET A 20 -15.13 20.07 38.18
C MET A 20 -14.82 20.25 39.66
N ASP A 21 -14.80 21.48 40.16
CA ASP A 21 -14.61 21.77 41.59
C ASP A 21 -15.70 21.11 42.45
N GLU A 22 -16.96 21.22 42.00
CA GLU A 22 -18.08 20.59 42.70
C GLU A 22 -18.05 19.06 42.56
N ILE A 23 -17.67 18.51 41.39
CA ILE A 23 -17.47 17.07 41.22
C ILE A 23 -16.40 16.56 42.20
N GLY A 24 -15.24 17.23 42.26
CA GLY A 24 -14.16 16.89 43.19
C GLY A 24 -14.62 16.91 44.64
N ARG A 25 -15.37 17.94 45.03
CA ARG A 25 -15.97 18.04 46.37
C ARG A 25 -16.87 16.86 46.71
N ARG A 26 -17.72 16.41 45.77
CA ARG A 26 -18.62 15.24 45.99
C ARG A 26 -17.89 13.92 46.06
N LEU A 27 -16.81 13.79 45.29
CA LEU A 27 -15.95 12.62 45.31
C LEU A 27 -14.97 12.61 46.49
N GLY A 28 -14.85 13.73 47.23
CA GLY A 28 -13.92 13.87 48.35
C GLY A 28 -12.46 13.95 47.91
N VAL A 29 -12.21 14.43 46.69
CA VAL A 29 -10.87 14.55 46.10
C VAL A 29 -10.51 16.00 45.82
N GLN A 30 -9.22 16.33 45.87
CA GLN A 30 -8.72 17.63 45.43
C GLN A 30 -8.41 17.57 43.93
N ILE A 31 -8.94 18.53 43.16
CA ILE A 31 -8.66 18.64 41.72
C ILE A 31 -7.37 19.44 41.51
N ALA A 32 -6.45 18.89 40.73
CA ALA A 32 -5.27 19.60 40.24
C ALA A 32 -5.49 19.93 38.75
N TYR A 33 -5.53 21.23 38.42
CA TYR A 33 -5.68 21.68 37.04
C TYR A 33 -4.31 21.82 36.37
N ILE A 34 -4.14 21.14 35.23
CA ILE A 34 -2.95 21.23 34.39
C ILE A 34 -3.39 21.74 33.02
N ASP A 35 -2.84 22.88 32.59
CA ASP A 35 -3.15 23.48 31.29
C ASP A 35 -2.44 22.73 30.15
N PHE A 36 -3.20 22.34 29.13
CA PHE A 36 -2.73 21.66 27.94
C PHE A 36 -3.30 22.35 26.70
N PRO A 37 -2.54 22.39 25.58
CA PRO A 37 -3.12 22.67 24.27
C PRO A 37 -4.31 21.75 24.01
N PHE A 38 -5.40 22.30 23.46
CA PHE A 38 -6.64 21.54 23.23
C PHE A 38 -6.42 20.29 22.37
N ASP A 39 -5.51 20.37 21.40
CA ASP A 39 -5.17 19.26 20.51
C ASP A 39 -4.44 18.12 21.21
N ALA A 40 -3.85 18.35 22.39
CA ALA A 40 -3.16 17.35 23.21
C ALA A 40 -4.06 16.70 24.28
N LEU A 41 -5.22 17.27 24.63
CA LEU A 41 -6.02 16.86 25.79
C LEU A 41 -6.35 15.36 25.81
N LEU A 42 -6.86 14.80 24.70
CA LEU A 42 -7.24 13.39 24.65
C LEU A 42 -6.01 12.48 24.82
N SER A 43 -4.90 12.83 24.19
CA SER A 43 -3.65 12.06 24.29
C SER A 43 -2.97 12.18 25.66
N ALA A 44 -3.11 13.32 26.33
CA ALA A 44 -2.62 13.53 27.69
C ALA A 44 -3.34 12.59 28.67
N GLY A 45 -4.66 12.40 28.49
CA GLY A 45 -5.44 11.39 29.21
C GLY A 45 -4.93 9.97 28.95
N GLN A 46 -4.82 9.58 27.68
CA GLN A 46 -4.37 8.24 27.27
C GLN A 46 -2.97 7.88 27.76
N SER A 47 -2.07 8.87 27.87
CA SER A 47 -0.70 8.67 28.35
C SER A 47 -0.55 8.77 29.88
N GLY A 48 -1.65 9.01 30.60
CA GLY A 48 -1.66 9.12 32.07
C GLY A 48 -1.02 10.41 32.59
N GLN A 49 -0.87 11.44 31.75
CA GLN A 49 -0.39 12.77 32.19
C GLN A 49 -1.48 13.54 32.94
N ILE A 50 -2.75 13.27 32.63
CA ILE A 50 -3.94 13.74 33.34
C ILE A 50 -4.92 12.58 33.49
N ASP A 51 -5.73 12.59 34.55
CA ASP A 51 -6.73 11.53 34.76
C ASP A 51 -7.93 11.70 33.83
N ILE A 52 -8.38 12.95 33.63
CA ILE A 52 -9.54 13.32 32.82
C ILE A 52 -9.33 14.70 32.18
N ALA A 53 -10.07 15.00 31.12
CA ALA A 53 -10.04 16.28 30.42
C ALA A 53 -11.44 16.88 30.29
N ILE A 54 -11.54 18.19 30.56
CA ILE A 54 -12.75 19.00 30.37
C ILE A 54 -12.32 20.34 29.75
N SER A 55 -13.01 20.79 28.70
CA SER A 55 -12.76 22.04 27.94
C SER A 55 -13.80 22.11 26.80
N ALA A 56 -15.09 22.05 27.14
CA ALA A 56 -16.21 21.91 26.19
C ALA A 56 -15.95 20.81 25.12
N ILE A 57 -15.46 19.65 25.56
CA ILE A 57 -15.06 18.59 24.64
C ILE A 57 -16.32 17.90 24.10
N SER A 58 -16.60 18.09 22.81
CA SER A 58 -17.67 17.36 22.14
C SER A 58 -17.41 15.85 22.12
N ARG A 59 -18.38 15.09 22.61
CA ARG A 59 -18.49 13.63 22.44
C ARG A 59 -18.90 13.33 21.00
N THR A 60 -18.00 12.70 20.23
CA THR A 60 -18.26 12.25 18.86
C THR A 60 -17.88 10.78 18.72
N PRO A 61 -18.47 10.03 17.77
CA PRO A 61 -18.12 8.62 17.56
C PRO A 61 -16.61 8.40 17.37
N GLU A 62 -15.93 9.33 16.68
CA GLU A 62 -14.49 9.27 16.43
C GLU A 62 -13.68 9.42 17.72
N ARG A 63 -14.10 10.31 18.63
CA ARG A 63 -13.43 10.48 19.93
C ARG A 63 -13.77 9.34 20.88
N GLU A 64 -15.01 8.85 20.87
CA GLU A 64 -15.44 7.69 21.66
C GLU A 64 -14.70 6.40 21.28
N ALA A 65 -14.17 6.32 20.05
CA ALA A 65 -13.34 5.22 19.61
C ALA A 65 -11.97 5.18 20.31
N VAL A 66 -11.52 6.27 20.95
CA VAL A 66 -10.18 6.38 21.54
C VAL A 66 -10.18 6.73 23.03
N VAL A 67 -11.24 7.37 23.54
CA VAL A 67 -11.42 7.74 24.95
C VAL A 67 -12.82 7.39 25.46
N GLY A 68 -12.98 7.26 26.77
CA GLY A 68 -14.28 7.22 27.43
C GLY A 68 -14.83 8.63 27.64
N PHE A 69 -16.16 8.75 27.74
CA PHE A 69 -16.83 10.01 28.07
C PHE A 69 -17.78 9.84 29.24
N SER A 70 -17.92 10.87 30.07
CA SER A 70 -19.01 10.97 31.03
C SER A 70 -20.38 11.11 30.33
N ASN A 71 -21.45 11.14 31.13
CA ASN A 71 -22.72 11.73 30.72
C ASN A 71 -22.50 13.14 30.17
N VAL A 72 -23.28 13.51 29.15
CA VAL A 72 -23.25 14.84 28.53
C VAL A 72 -23.69 15.85 29.57
N TYR A 73 -22.81 16.80 29.93
CA TYR A 73 -23.11 17.80 30.94
C TYR A 73 -23.73 19.08 30.37
N LEU A 74 -23.55 19.33 29.07
CA LEU A 74 -24.06 20.51 28.40
C LEU A 74 -24.22 20.23 26.91
N VAL A 75 -25.30 20.75 26.33
CA VAL A 75 -25.51 20.77 24.88
C VAL A 75 -25.21 22.17 24.35
N GLY A 76 -24.34 22.23 23.35
CA GLY A 76 -23.97 23.46 22.67
C GLY A 76 -24.22 23.40 21.16
N GLU A 77 -23.81 24.48 20.50
CA GLU A 77 -23.80 24.59 19.04
C GLU A 77 -22.60 25.45 18.60
N GLY A 78 -22.28 25.39 17.30
CA GLY A 78 -21.24 26.23 16.72
C GLY A 78 -21.77 27.61 16.31
N ALA A 79 -20.87 28.56 16.18
CA ALA A 79 -21.13 29.86 15.58
C ALA A 79 -19.92 30.34 14.76
N ALA A 80 -20.17 31.29 13.87
CA ALA A 80 -19.16 32.02 13.13
C ALA A 80 -19.06 33.46 13.65
N LEU A 81 -17.85 33.87 14.01
CA LEU A 81 -17.49 35.23 14.39
C LEU A 81 -16.86 35.95 13.21
N ALA A 82 -17.28 37.19 12.96
CA ALA A 82 -16.65 38.10 12.00
C ALA A 82 -16.23 39.40 12.69
N GLN A 83 -15.39 40.21 12.04
CA GLN A 83 -15.12 41.58 12.53
C GLN A 83 -16.41 42.41 12.61
N GLN A 84 -16.48 43.33 13.57
CA GLN A 84 -17.66 44.18 13.79
C GLN A 84 -18.06 44.96 12.51
N ALA A 85 -17.06 45.50 11.81
CA ALA A 85 -17.25 46.30 10.60
C ALA A 85 -17.46 45.46 9.33
N ALA A 86 -17.28 44.14 9.39
CA ALA A 86 -17.43 43.28 8.21
C ALA A 86 -18.89 43.21 7.76
N ASP A 87 -19.16 43.40 6.47
CA ASP A 87 -20.48 43.19 5.88
C ASP A 87 -20.66 41.71 5.50
N ILE A 88 -20.70 40.84 6.50
CA ILE A 88 -20.84 39.39 6.35
C ILE A 88 -22.09 38.93 7.09
N THR A 89 -22.95 38.20 6.38
CA THR A 89 -24.08 37.46 6.94
C THR A 89 -24.04 36.05 6.36
N LEU A 90 -24.07 35.02 7.20
CA LEU A 90 -24.15 33.64 6.77
C LEU A 90 -25.61 33.18 6.84
N THR A 91 -26.18 32.82 5.68
CA THR A 91 -27.58 32.36 5.61
C THR A 91 -27.70 30.85 5.65
N LYS A 92 -26.61 30.16 5.31
CA LYS A 92 -26.46 28.70 5.33
C LYS A 92 -25.01 28.33 5.55
N LEU A 93 -24.76 27.09 5.96
CA LEU A 93 -23.42 26.64 6.29
C LEU A 93 -22.45 26.77 5.10
N GLU A 94 -22.93 26.59 3.87
CA GLU A 94 -22.10 26.63 2.68
C GLU A 94 -21.51 28.02 2.38
N ASP A 95 -22.07 29.07 2.98
CA ASP A 95 -21.55 30.42 2.81
C ASP A 95 -20.14 30.58 3.41
N ILE A 96 -19.72 29.72 4.35
CA ILE A 96 -18.37 29.76 4.95
C ILE A 96 -17.26 29.54 3.91
N ALA A 97 -17.54 28.80 2.83
CA ALA A 97 -16.54 28.41 1.84
C ALA A 97 -15.98 29.60 1.04
N ARG A 98 -16.63 30.77 1.13
CA ARG A 98 -16.26 32.02 0.44
C ARG A 98 -15.19 32.84 1.17
N TYR A 99 -14.83 32.45 2.40
CA TYR A 99 -14.02 33.24 3.32
C TYR A 99 -12.79 32.47 3.78
N LYS A 100 -11.79 33.18 4.29
CA LYS A 100 -10.73 32.59 5.11
C LYS A 100 -11.26 32.36 6.51
N VAL A 101 -11.20 31.10 6.93
CA VAL A 101 -11.80 30.64 8.17
C VAL A 101 -10.70 30.18 9.13
N GLY A 102 -10.70 30.75 10.33
CA GLY A 102 -9.94 30.29 11.47
C GLY A 102 -10.71 29.28 12.31
N VAL A 103 -10.04 28.24 12.78
CA VAL A 103 -10.56 27.25 13.73
C VAL A 103 -9.47 26.83 14.71
N GLN A 104 -9.84 26.29 15.86
CA GLN A 104 -8.87 25.65 16.75
C GLN A 104 -8.45 24.28 16.17
N ARG A 105 -7.15 23.93 16.26
CA ARG A 105 -6.62 22.61 15.89
C ARG A 105 -7.34 21.52 16.70
N ASN A 106 -7.57 20.37 16.04
CA ASN A 106 -8.26 19.21 16.61
C ASN A 106 -9.69 19.46 17.15
N SER A 107 -10.30 20.60 16.80
CA SER A 107 -11.72 20.84 17.04
C SER A 107 -12.60 20.06 16.05
N VAL A 108 -13.84 19.79 16.45
CA VAL A 108 -14.88 19.26 15.57
C VAL A 108 -15.15 20.19 14.38
N TYR A 109 -14.98 21.50 14.56
CA TYR A 109 -15.13 22.51 13.52
C TYR A 109 -14.05 22.37 12.45
N LYS A 110 -12.79 22.16 12.84
CA LYS A 110 -11.70 21.88 11.89
C LYS A 110 -12.00 20.62 11.07
N ASN A 111 -12.40 19.54 11.74
CA ASN A 111 -12.69 18.28 11.06
C ASN A 111 -13.84 18.44 10.07
N ARG A 112 -14.90 19.13 10.48
CA ARG A 112 -16.07 19.38 9.64
C ARG A 112 -15.72 20.22 8.41
N ILE A 113 -15.00 21.34 8.59
CA ILE A 113 -14.61 22.17 7.44
C ILE A 113 -13.69 21.40 6.49
N GLN A 114 -12.76 20.62 7.02
CA GLN A 114 -11.91 19.75 6.21
C GLN A 114 -12.73 18.77 5.35
N THR A 115 -13.56 17.97 6.00
CA THR A 115 -14.24 16.84 5.36
C THR A 115 -15.45 17.24 4.51
N GLU A 116 -16.20 18.26 4.94
CA GLU A 116 -17.41 18.71 4.23
C GLU A 116 -17.10 19.74 3.14
N PHE A 117 -16.00 20.48 3.22
CA PHE A 117 -15.69 21.57 2.27
C PHE A 117 -14.41 21.36 1.48
N ILE A 118 -13.28 21.14 2.15
CA ILE A 118 -11.98 21.03 1.46
C ILE A 118 -11.87 19.71 0.67
N ASP A 119 -12.15 18.58 1.32
CA ASP A 119 -12.01 17.26 0.71
C ASP A 119 -13.01 17.05 -0.45
N LYS A 120 -14.11 17.81 -0.43
CA LYS A 120 -15.11 17.85 -1.51
C LYS A 120 -14.82 18.90 -2.59
N GLY A 121 -13.72 19.64 -2.47
CA GLY A 121 -13.33 20.69 -3.42
C GLY A 121 -14.23 21.93 -3.42
N LEU A 122 -15.04 22.14 -2.37
CA LEU A 122 -15.93 23.29 -2.22
C LEU A 122 -15.22 24.52 -1.64
N MET A 123 -14.07 24.32 -0.99
CA MET A 123 -13.25 25.36 -0.38
C MET A 123 -11.77 25.06 -0.64
N LEU A 124 -10.98 26.10 -0.96
CA LEU A 124 -9.53 25.95 -1.13
C LEU A 124 -8.86 25.64 0.22
N PRO A 125 -7.91 24.68 0.28
CA PRO A 125 -7.16 24.39 1.51
C PRO A 125 -6.54 25.63 2.16
N ASP A 126 -6.03 26.56 1.34
CA ASP A 126 -5.39 27.81 1.77
C ASP A 126 -6.35 28.79 2.46
N ASN A 127 -7.65 28.53 2.43
CA ASN A 127 -8.65 29.33 3.14
C ASN A 127 -8.93 28.81 4.57
N LEU A 128 -8.35 27.68 5.00
CA LEU A 128 -8.55 27.15 6.36
C LEU A 128 -7.28 27.31 7.22
N PHE A 129 -7.40 28.07 8.31
CA PHE A 129 -6.33 28.38 9.23
C PHE A 129 -6.61 27.70 10.58
N ALA A 130 -5.70 26.84 11.03
CA ALA A 130 -5.86 26.11 12.27
C ALA A 130 -4.90 26.63 13.35
N TYR A 131 -5.44 27.07 14.48
CA TYR A 131 -4.72 27.72 15.59
C TYR A 131 -4.65 26.83 16.81
N GLU A 132 -3.58 26.95 17.61
CA GLU A 132 -3.47 26.22 18.88
C GLU A 132 -4.51 26.71 19.90
N ARG A 133 -4.67 28.03 20.04
CA ARG A 133 -5.67 28.66 20.90
C ARG A 133 -6.73 29.36 20.07
N ALA A 134 -7.99 29.23 20.47
CA ALA A 134 -9.10 29.97 19.85
C ALA A 134 -8.89 31.50 19.90
N GLN A 135 -8.23 32.00 20.97
CA GLN A 135 -7.87 33.41 21.10
C GLN A 135 -6.96 33.89 19.96
N ASP A 136 -6.03 33.06 19.49
CA ASP A 136 -5.12 33.44 18.41
C ASP A 136 -5.87 33.57 17.07
N ALA A 137 -6.86 32.69 16.85
CA ALA A 137 -7.76 32.82 15.70
C ALA A 137 -8.55 34.15 15.76
N VAL A 138 -9.05 34.54 16.94
CA VAL A 138 -9.74 35.83 17.11
C VAL A 138 -8.79 37.01 16.91
N ASN A 139 -7.54 36.91 17.34
CA ASN A 139 -6.54 37.96 17.12
C ASN A 139 -6.26 38.15 15.62
N ASP A 140 -6.16 37.06 14.85
CA ASP A 140 -6.02 37.09 13.39
C ASP A 140 -7.25 37.64 12.69
N LEU A 141 -8.44 37.31 13.18
CA LEU A 141 -9.70 37.89 12.73
C LEU A 141 -9.70 39.40 12.93
N LEU A 142 -9.36 39.89 14.13
CA LEU A 142 -9.31 41.33 14.43
C LEU A 142 -8.22 42.07 13.65
N ALA A 143 -7.13 41.38 13.31
CA ALA A 143 -6.08 41.92 12.45
C ALA A 143 -6.45 41.91 10.95
N GLY A 144 -7.59 41.32 10.57
CA GLY A 144 -8.04 41.21 9.18
C GLY A 144 -7.23 40.20 8.36
N ARG A 145 -6.54 39.26 9.01
CA ARG A 145 -5.78 38.19 8.33
C ARG A 145 -6.70 37.06 7.84
N ILE A 146 -7.80 36.86 8.54
CA ILE A 146 -8.90 35.95 8.21
C ILE A 146 -10.23 36.69 8.35
N GLU A 147 -11.28 36.21 7.68
CA GLU A 147 -12.58 36.89 7.69
C GLU A 147 -13.60 36.25 8.66
N LEU A 148 -13.43 34.97 8.99
CA LEU A 148 -14.30 34.24 9.92
C LEU A 148 -13.49 33.44 10.93
N VAL A 149 -14.05 33.28 12.13
CA VAL A 149 -13.62 32.23 13.08
C VAL A 149 -14.82 31.37 13.44
N VAL A 150 -14.69 30.05 13.29
CA VAL A 150 -15.74 29.09 13.67
C VAL A 150 -15.35 28.42 14.99
N MET A 151 -16.23 28.54 15.99
CA MET A 151 -16.03 28.03 17.36
C MET A 151 -17.38 27.79 18.05
N ASP A 152 -17.39 27.37 19.31
CA ASP A 152 -18.60 27.21 20.10
C ASP A 152 -19.34 28.54 20.28
N ALA A 153 -20.67 28.53 20.17
CA ALA A 153 -21.49 29.74 20.13
C ALA A 153 -21.31 30.64 21.36
N GLN A 154 -21.24 30.05 22.55
CA GLN A 154 -21.03 30.77 23.81
C GLN A 154 -19.64 31.40 23.88
N ALA A 155 -18.62 30.74 23.31
CA ALA A 155 -17.29 31.33 23.21
C ALA A 155 -17.28 32.49 22.20
N ALA A 156 -17.91 32.32 21.03
CA ALA A 156 -18.05 33.37 20.02
C ALA A 156 -18.78 34.60 20.58
N GLN A 157 -19.88 34.38 21.32
CA GLN A 157 -20.63 35.44 21.97
C GLN A 157 -19.79 36.18 23.03
N ALA A 158 -19.06 35.45 23.88
CA ALA A 158 -18.18 36.05 24.87
C ALA A 158 -17.06 36.90 24.22
N PHE A 159 -16.58 36.51 23.05
CA PHE A 159 -15.66 37.32 22.26
C PHE A 159 -16.34 38.56 21.68
N ALA A 160 -17.53 38.42 21.10
CA ALA A 160 -18.29 39.53 20.55
C ALA A 160 -18.57 40.62 21.59
N GLU A 161 -19.01 40.25 22.79
CA GLU A 161 -19.33 41.17 23.88
C GLU A 161 -18.13 41.96 24.39
N LYS A 162 -16.92 41.40 24.29
CA LYS A 162 -15.66 42.08 24.64
C LYS A 162 -15.11 42.96 23.51
N GLY A 163 -15.86 43.16 22.43
CA GLY A 163 -15.42 43.90 21.25
C GLY A 163 -14.56 43.08 20.28
N GLY A 164 -14.56 41.75 20.42
CA GLY A 164 -13.82 40.81 19.57
C GLY A 164 -14.47 40.52 18.21
N GLY A 165 -15.61 41.16 17.90
CA GLY A 165 -16.34 40.99 16.64
C GLY A 165 -17.84 40.92 16.84
N LYS A 166 -18.54 40.36 15.85
CA LYS A 166 -19.97 40.04 15.90
C LYS A 166 -20.21 38.61 15.41
N VAL A 167 -21.20 37.95 15.99
CA VAL A 167 -21.65 36.64 15.51
C VAL A 167 -22.45 36.84 14.22
N VAL A 168 -22.07 36.16 13.14
CA VAL A 168 -22.66 36.30 11.79
C VAL A 168 -23.39 35.05 11.29
N GLY A 169 -23.38 33.99 12.09
CA GLY A 169 -24.11 32.76 11.87
C GLY A 169 -24.06 31.89 13.11
N ILE A 170 -25.20 31.30 13.49
CA ILE A 170 -25.33 30.36 14.58
C ILE A 170 -25.93 29.08 14.02
N GLY A 171 -25.40 27.94 14.45
CA GLY A 171 -25.94 26.63 14.14
C GLY A 171 -24.90 25.68 13.58
N GLY A 172 -25.39 24.56 13.05
CA GLY A 172 -24.57 23.41 12.65
C GLY A 172 -24.93 22.17 13.44
N ALA A 173 -24.00 21.21 13.49
CA ALA A 173 -24.19 20.00 14.28
C ALA A 173 -24.24 20.36 15.78
N GLN A 174 -25.19 19.77 16.48
CA GLN A 174 -25.29 19.84 17.93
C GLN A 174 -23.99 19.35 18.58
N GLN A 175 -23.50 20.08 19.58
CA GLN A 175 -22.33 19.72 20.35
C GLN A 175 -22.77 19.09 21.66
N LEU A 176 -22.28 17.88 21.93
CA LEU A 176 -22.58 17.14 23.15
C LEU A 176 -21.35 17.19 24.06
N TYR A 177 -21.25 18.18 24.95
CA TYR A 177 -20.07 18.33 25.79
C TYR A 177 -20.07 17.32 26.94
N ALA A 178 -18.95 16.62 27.09
CA ALA A 178 -18.74 15.61 28.11
C ALA A 178 -17.27 15.61 28.59
N ILE A 179 -17.03 15.04 29.76
CA ILE A 179 -15.69 14.89 30.32
C ILE A 179 -15.03 13.68 29.65
N ALA A 180 -13.88 13.90 29.00
CA ALA A 180 -13.10 12.84 28.38
C ALA A 180 -12.18 12.17 29.41
N MET A 181 -11.98 10.87 29.29
CA MET A 181 -11.15 10.09 30.20
C MET A 181 -10.58 8.84 29.51
N PRO A 182 -9.55 8.18 30.04
CA PRO A 182 -9.09 6.90 29.53
C PRO A 182 -10.23 5.86 29.50
N ARG A 183 -10.27 5.00 28.48
CA ARG A 183 -11.40 4.03 28.31
C ARG A 183 -11.48 3.03 29.44
N GLU A 184 -10.33 2.71 30.02
CA GLU A 184 -10.14 1.82 31.16
C GLU A 184 -10.61 2.44 32.48
N ALA A 185 -10.86 3.75 32.54
CA ALA A 185 -11.29 4.46 33.74
C ALA A 185 -12.78 4.21 34.09
N VAL A 186 -13.27 2.97 33.94
CA VAL A 186 -14.68 2.59 34.06
C VAL A 186 -15.27 2.93 35.43
N ALA A 187 -14.53 2.68 36.51
CA ALA A 187 -14.99 2.98 37.87
C ALA A 187 -15.08 4.50 38.12
N LEU A 188 -14.09 5.26 37.64
CA LEU A 188 -14.08 6.72 37.73
C LEU A 188 -15.23 7.32 36.92
N LYS A 189 -15.44 6.83 35.69
CA LYS A 189 -16.57 7.21 34.84
C LYS A 189 -17.90 7.04 35.57
N ALA A 190 -18.16 5.85 36.14
CA ALA A 190 -19.41 5.58 36.83
C ALA A 190 -19.66 6.53 38.00
N LYS A 191 -18.60 6.88 38.76
CA LYS A 191 -18.68 7.85 39.85
C LYS A 191 -18.91 9.28 39.37
N ILE A 192 -18.24 9.70 38.31
CA ILE A 192 -18.46 11.01 37.68
C ILE A 192 -19.89 11.11 37.13
N ASP A 193 -20.39 10.06 36.47
CA ASP A 193 -21.75 10.03 35.91
C ASP A 193 -22.82 10.14 37.00
N GLU A 194 -22.65 9.43 38.12
CA GLU A 194 -23.51 9.52 39.30
C GLU A 194 -23.57 10.96 39.83
N VAL A 195 -22.41 11.61 39.96
CA VAL A 195 -22.30 12.98 40.44
C VAL A 195 -22.89 13.99 39.44
N ILE A 196 -22.57 13.90 38.15
CA ILE A 196 -23.15 14.78 37.11
C ILE A 196 -24.67 14.67 37.11
N THR A 197 -25.21 13.46 37.20
CA THR A 197 -26.66 13.23 37.23
C THR A 197 -27.30 13.89 38.46
N ALA A 198 -26.68 13.76 39.64
CA ALA A 198 -27.14 14.43 40.85
C ALA A 198 -27.10 15.97 40.69
N LEU A 199 -26.01 16.52 40.18
CA LEU A 199 -25.85 17.97 39.96
C LEU A 199 -26.85 18.54 38.95
N MET A 200 -27.21 17.77 37.92
CA MET A 200 -28.28 18.15 36.99
C MET A 200 -29.64 18.19 37.69
N ASN A 201 -29.98 17.13 38.42
CA ASN A 201 -31.28 17.01 39.11
C ASN A 201 -31.48 18.08 40.19
N GLU A 202 -30.39 18.52 40.82
CA GLU A 202 -30.40 19.58 41.84
C GLU A 202 -30.43 20.99 41.23
N GLY A 203 -30.35 21.12 39.91
CA GLY A 203 -30.32 22.42 39.22
C GLY A 203 -28.98 23.15 39.30
N PHE A 204 -27.93 22.52 39.83
CA PHE A 204 -26.60 23.12 39.93
C PHE A 204 -26.01 23.43 38.55
N VAL A 205 -26.09 22.48 37.62
CA VAL A 205 -25.62 22.69 36.23
C VAL A 205 -26.41 23.81 35.54
N ALA A 206 -27.70 23.95 35.84
CA ALA A 206 -28.52 25.04 35.32
C ALA A 206 -28.08 26.40 35.88
N ALA A 207 -27.81 26.50 37.18
CA ALA A 207 -27.27 27.70 37.79
C ALA A 207 -25.89 28.08 37.22
N LEU A 208 -25.04 27.11 36.91
CA LEU A 208 -23.77 27.36 36.21
C LEU A 208 -23.99 27.89 34.80
N SER A 209 -24.94 27.32 34.05
CA SER A 209 -25.27 27.77 32.69
C SER A 209 -25.74 29.22 32.69
N GLU A 210 -26.63 29.59 33.60
CA GLU A 210 -27.07 30.98 33.75
C GLU A 210 -25.93 31.91 34.13
N ARG A 211 -25.10 31.51 35.11
CA ARG A 211 -24.00 32.33 35.62
C ARG A 211 -22.90 32.58 34.59
N TYR A 212 -22.49 31.54 33.86
CA TYR A 212 -21.32 31.61 32.98
C TYR A 212 -21.66 31.79 31.51
N LEU A 213 -22.78 31.23 31.05
CA LEU A 213 -23.15 31.21 29.63
C LEU A 213 -24.26 32.22 29.29
N GLY A 214 -24.94 32.77 30.30
CA GLY A 214 -26.04 33.71 30.11
C GLY A 214 -27.29 33.08 29.47
N THR A 215 -27.36 31.75 29.41
CA THR A 215 -28.46 31.01 28.77
C THR A 215 -29.03 29.94 29.71
N PRO A 216 -30.33 29.63 29.62
CA PRO A 216 -30.91 28.47 30.30
C PRO A 216 -30.20 27.19 29.87
N LEU A 217 -30.08 26.23 30.78
CA LEU A 217 -29.51 24.92 30.44
C LEU A 217 -30.35 24.25 29.36
N VAL A 218 -29.72 23.98 28.23
CA VAL A 218 -30.27 23.07 27.24
C VAL A 218 -29.83 21.68 27.65
N LEU A 219 -30.73 20.96 28.32
CA LEU A 219 -30.56 19.52 28.49
C LEU A 219 -30.68 18.87 27.11
N PRO A 220 -29.99 17.73 26.86
CA PRO A 220 -30.31 16.94 25.69
C PRO A 220 -31.81 16.67 25.73
N THR A 221 -32.53 17.08 24.67
CA THR A 221 -33.86 16.51 24.46
C THR A 221 -33.66 15.00 24.53
N PRO A 222 -34.48 14.25 25.30
CA PRO A 222 -34.52 12.81 25.11
C PRO A 222 -35.02 12.62 23.69
N THR A 223 -34.09 12.62 22.72
CA THR A 223 -34.31 11.92 21.48
C THR A 223 -34.72 10.54 21.93
N PRO A 224 -35.92 10.05 21.58
CA PRO A 224 -36.21 8.67 21.85
C PRO A 224 -35.07 7.89 21.19
N TRP A 225 -34.20 7.32 22.01
CA TRP A 225 -33.45 6.15 21.59
C TRP A 225 -34.52 5.21 21.05
N PRO A 226 -34.35 4.64 19.85
CA PRO A 226 -35.40 3.83 19.24
C PRO A 226 -35.88 2.80 20.26
N THR A 227 -37.10 3.00 20.77
CA THR A 227 -37.75 2.07 21.68
C THR A 227 -37.97 0.81 20.88
N SER A 228 -37.24 -0.25 21.23
CA SER A 228 -37.42 -1.57 20.67
C SER A 228 -38.79 -2.12 21.05
N ALA A 229 -39.81 -1.83 20.24
CA ALA A 229 -40.88 -2.78 20.00
C ALA A 229 -40.28 -3.98 19.23
N PRO A 230 -40.79 -5.22 19.40
CA PRO A 230 -40.18 -6.41 18.80
C PRO A 230 -40.31 -6.35 17.27
N GLY A 231 -39.28 -5.79 16.65
CA GLY A 231 -38.93 -5.82 15.23
C GLY A 231 -37.46 -6.25 15.13
N PRO A 232 -36.98 -6.60 13.93
CA PRO A 232 -35.90 -7.57 13.74
C PRO A 232 -34.66 -7.19 14.53
N THR A 233 -34.07 -8.20 15.17
CA THR A 233 -32.84 -8.16 15.98
C THR A 233 -31.86 -7.11 15.47
N PRO A 234 -31.34 -6.19 16.31
CA PRO A 234 -30.41 -5.15 15.86
C PRO A 234 -29.26 -5.77 15.06
N ALA A 235 -29.03 -5.25 13.86
CA ALA A 235 -27.86 -5.65 13.08
C ALA A 235 -26.61 -5.31 13.90
N CYS A 236 -25.76 -6.31 14.10
CA CYS A 236 -24.52 -6.14 14.84
C CYS A 236 -23.59 -5.16 14.07
N VAL A 237 -22.67 -4.52 14.78
CA VAL A 237 -21.73 -3.53 14.23
C VAL A 237 -20.34 -4.13 14.19
N ASN A 238 -19.69 -4.12 13.03
CA ASN A 238 -18.31 -4.58 12.87
C ASN A 238 -17.32 -3.47 13.21
N ASN A 239 -16.35 -3.74 14.08
CA ASN A 239 -15.24 -2.82 14.36
C ASN A 239 -14.03 -3.57 14.89
N MET A 240 -12.82 -3.15 14.52
CA MET A 240 -11.53 -3.73 14.95
C MET A 240 -10.61 -2.60 15.40
N ALA A 241 -9.86 -2.79 16.48
CA ALA A 241 -8.77 -1.89 16.88
C ALA A 241 -7.44 -2.63 16.98
N LEU A 242 -6.34 -1.98 16.63
CA LEU A 242 -5.00 -2.51 16.84
C LEU A 242 -4.65 -2.42 18.32
N VAL A 243 -4.23 -3.54 18.90
CA VAL A 243 -3.70 -3.59 20.27
C VAL A 243 -2.20 -3.43 20.25
N GLN A 244 -1.50 -4.22 19.43
CA GLN A 244 -0.06 -4.10 19.27
C GLN A 244 0.45 -4.75 17.97
N HIS A 245 1.62 -4.32 17.51
CA HIS A 245 2.36 -5.05 16.48
C HIS A 245 3.07 -6.24 17.11
N LEU A 246 2.90 -7.43 16.54
CA LEU A 246 3.55 -8.66 17.02
C LEU A 246 4.92 -8.89 16.35
N THR A 247 5.13 -8.32 15.16
CA THR A 247 6.41 -8.38 14.46
C THR A 247 7.17 -7.07 14.62
N ASN A 248 8.42 -7.18 15.07
CA ASN A 248 9.37 -6.07 15.07
C ASN A 248 9.96 -5.88 13.66
N GLU A 249 9.81 -4.68 13.11
CA GLU A 249 10.19 -4.36 11.73
C GLU A 249 11.65 -3.93 11.66
N ALA A 250 12.56 -4.91 11.67
CA ALA A 250 13.98 -4.69 11.41
C ALA A 250 14.24 -4.40 9.92
N ASP A 251 15.40 -3.80 9.62
CA ASP A 251 15.83 -3.58 8.25
C ASP A 251 15.86 -4.88 7.43
N MET A 252 15.26 -4.84 6.25
CA MET A 252 15.12 -6.02 5.39
C MET A 252 16.03 -5.95 4.17
N LYS A 253 16.43 -7.13 3.69
CA LYS A 253 17.11 -7.26 2.39
C LYS A 253 16.08 -7.27 1.25
N PRO A 254 16.48 -6.83 0.04
CA PRO A 254 15.63 -6.97 -1.15
C PRO A 254 15.11 -8.40 -1.33
N GLY A 255 13.80 -8.56 -1.52
CA GLY A 255 13.16 -9.86 -1.72
C GLY A 255 13.07 -10.76 -0.49
N GLN A 256 13.43 -10.27 0.70
CA GLN A 256 13.35 -11.04 1.94
C GLN A 256 11.89 -11.32 2.33
N ALA A 257 11.54 -12.59 2.52
CA ALA A 257 10.25 -12.99 3.07
C ALA A 257 10.19 -12.74 4.59
N PHE A 258 9.04 -12.32 5.08
CA PHE A 258 8.76 -12.13 6.51
C PHE A 258 7.27 -12.28 6.80
N THR A 259 6.90 -12.56 8.04
CA THR A 259 5.49 -12.60 8.47
C THR A 259 5.20 -11.36 9.31
N LYS A 260 4.24 -10.55 8.88
CA LYS A 260 3.74 -9.45 9.70
C LYS A 260 2.61 -9.95 10.58
N GLY A 261 2.79 -9.76 11.89
CA GLY A 261 1.77 -10.02 12.89
C GLY A 261 1.21 -8.74 13.50
N TRP A 262 -0.10 -8.74 13.74
CA TRP A 262 -0.81 -7.73 14.52
C TRP A 262 -1.73 -8.40 15.51
N GLN A 263 -1.70 -7.96 16.76
CA GLN A 263 -2.72 -8.31 17.73
C GLN A 263 -3.80 -7.23 17.68
N VAL A 264 -5.03 -7.64 17.43
CA VAL A 264 -6.17 -6.75 17.31
C VAL A 264 -7.26 -7.17 18.29
N GLN A 265 -8.15 -6.24 18.63
CA GLN A 265 -9.33 -6.51 19.44
C GLN A 265 -10.57 -6.29 18.60
N ASN A 266 -11.55 -7.18 18.73
CA ASN A 266 -12.89 -6.92 18.23
C ASN A 266 -13.57 -5.87 19.11
N THR A 267 -13.62 -4.63 18.64
CA THR A 267 -14.26 -3.51 19.35
C THR A 267 -15.70 -3.28 18.87
N GLY A 268 -16.20 -4.15 18.00
CA GLY A 268 -17.58 -4.14 17.51
C GLY A 268 -18.52 -4.96 18.39
N THR A 269 -19.76 -5.10 17.93
CA THR A 269 -20.79 -5.95 18.53
C THR A 269 -21.11 -7.20 17.71
N CYS A 270 -20.58 -7.31 16.48
CA CYS A 270 -20.61 -8.56 15.71
C CYS A 270 -19.49 -9.49 16.14
N SER A 271 -19.79 -10.77 16.34
CA SER A 271 -18.76 -11.80 16.26
C SER A 271 -18.21 -11.87 14.85
N TRP A 272 -16.89 -11.85 14.69
CA TRP A 272 -16.27 -12.15 13.40
C TRP A 272 -16.24 -13.66 13.21
N SER A 273 -16.90 -14.15 12.17
CA SER A 273 -16.83 -15.55 11.75
C SER A 273 -15.77 -15.74 10.66
N THR A 274 -15.61 -16.96 10.15
CA THR A 274 -14.62 -17.27 9.11
C THR A 274 -14.89 -16.62 7.75
N SER A 275 -16.04 -15.97 7.56
CA SER A 275 -16.34 -15.19 6.35
C SER A 275 -15.73 -13.78 6.35
N TYR A 276 -15.15 -13.36 7.48
CA TYR A 276 -14.44 -12.10 7.63
C TYR A 276 -12.99 -12.25 7.20
N ARG A 277 -12.43 -11.19 6.61
CA ARG A 277 -11.06 -11.23 6.08
C ARG A 277 -10.32 -9.91 6.21
N LEU A 278 -9.03 -9.98 6.46
CA LEU A 278 -8.10 -8.87 6.35
C LEU A 278 -7.59 -8.80 4.91
N VAL A 279 -7.72 -7.63 4.27
CA VAL A 279 -7.30 -7.42 2.89
C VAL A 279 -6.33 -6.26 2.77
N PHE A 280 -5.52 -6.27 1.73
CA PHE A 280 -4.70 -5.12 1.36
C PHE A 280 -5.59 -3.97 0.86
N ALA A 281 -5.42 -2.79 1.44
CA ALA A 281 -6.22 -1.60 1.13
C ALA A 281 -5.47 -0.59 0.24
N SER A 282 -4.22 -0.25 0.59
CA SER A 282 -3.42 0.73 -0.17
C SER A 282 -1.92 0.68 0.17
N GLY A 283 -1.08 1.35 -0.64
CA GLY A 283 0.38 1.39 -0.47
C GLY A 283 1.11 0.29 -1.23
N THR A 284 2.08 -0.35 -0.59
CA THR A 284 2.85 -1.47 -1.18
C THR A 284 2.31 -2.80 -0.67
N LYS A 285 1.75 -3.64 -1.57
CA LYS A 285 1.15 -4.94 -1.21
C LYS A 285 2.18 -5.96 -0.68
N MET A 286 3.46 -5.81 -1.01
CA MET A 286 4.56 -6.69 -0.55
C MET A 286 4.27 -8.18 -0.79
N ALA A 287 3.65 -8.51 -1.94
CA ALA A 287 3.18 -9.85 -2.29
C ALA A 287 2.24 -10.51 -1.25
N GLY A 288 1.67 -9.75 -0.33
CA GLY A 288 0.77 -10.28 0.70
C GLY A 288 -0.61 -10.57 0.15
N GLU A 289 -1.16 -11.73 0.46
CA GLU A 289 -2.54 -12.08 0.11
C GLU A 289 -3.51 -11.84 1.27
N SER A 290 -4.81 -11.79 0.96
CA SER A 290 -5.87 -11.65 1.96
C SER A 290 -5.85 -12.83 2.93
N ALA A 291 -6.12 -12.56 4.21
CA ALA A 291 -6.19 -13.57 5.26
C ALA A 291 -7.59 -13.64 5.87
N GLU A 292 -8.12 -14.84 6.06
CA GLU A 292 -9.45 -15.06 6.64
C GLU A 292 -9.37 -15.26 8.16
N VAL A 293 -10.43 -14.89 8.87
CA VAL A 293 -10.58 -15.19 10.29
C VAL A 293 -10.69 -16.72 10.44
N ILE A 294 -9.90 -17.35 11.29
CA ILE A 294 -9.86 -18.83 11.37
C ILE A 294 -10.78 -19.42 12.45
N ARG A 295 -11.30 -18.57 13.35
CA ARG A 295 -12.21 -18.96 14.44
C ARG A 295 -13.14 -17.80 14.76
N GLU A 296 -14.29 -18.09 15.35
CA GLU A 296 -15.16 -17.02 15.84
C GLU A 296 -14.40 -16.12 16.84
N VAL A 297 -14.51 -14.80 16.68
CA VAL A 297 -13.93 -13.78 17.56
C VAL A 297 -15.08 -12.93 18.10
N LYS A 298 -15.41 -13.09 19.38
CA LYS A 298 -16.51 -12.37 20.02
C LYS A 298 -16.16 -10.91 20.28
N ASP A 299 -17.17 -10.12 20.66
CA ASP A 299 -16.97 -8.75 21.10
C ASP A 299 -15.98 -8.67 22.26
N GLY A 300 -15.08 -7.69 22.21
CA GLY A 300 -14.00 -7.51 23.16
C GLY A 300 -12.86 -8.54 23.08
N GLU A 301 -12.98 -9.58 22.26
CA GLU A 301 -11.98 -10.64 22.19
C GLU A 301 -10.76 -10.23 21.35
N ILE A 302 -9.58 -10.75 21.74
CA ILE A 302 -8.32 -10.52 21.05
C ILE A 302 -8.13 -11.55 19.93
N TYR A 303 -7.58 -11.10 18.81
CA TYR A 303 -7.24 -11.92 17.66
C TYR A 303 -5.88 -11.52 17.09
N ASP A 304 -5.04 -12.50 16.76
CA ASP A 304 -3.73 -12.27 16.19
C ASP A 304 -3.77 -12.55 14.68
N TRP A 305 -3.60 -11.51 13.88
CA TRP A 305 -3.35 -11.63 12.45
C TRP A 305 -1.90 -12.02 12.19
N GLN A 306 -1.68 -12.92 11.22
CA GLN A 306 -0.36 -13.23 10.67
C GLN A 306 -0.45 -13.28 9.15
N VAL A 307 0.23 -12.35 8.47
CA VAL A 307 0.22 -12.23 7.01
C VAL A 307 1.65 -12.44 6.48
N PRO A 308 1.89 -13.47 5.66
CA PRO A 308 3.17 -13.63 4.96
C PRO A 308 3.36 -12.54 3.90
N LEU A 309 4.50 -11.87 3.93
CA LEU A 309 4.88 -10.76 3.06
C LEU A 309 6.30 -10.97 2.51
N VAL A 310 6.62 -10.25 1.43
CA VAL A 310 7.94 -10.21 0.80
C VAL A 310 8.37 -8.77 0.58
N ALA A 311 9.54 -8.42 1.12
CA ALA A 311 10.14 -7.10 0.95
C ALA A 311 10.39 -6.79 -0.54
N PRO A 312 10.09 -5.57 -1.02
CA PRO A 312 10.34 -5.17 -2.41
C PRO A 312 11.82 -5.31 -2.81
N GLN A 313 12.07 -5.40 -4.12
CA GLN A 313 13.44 -5.51 -4.65
C GLN A 313 14.21 -4.18 -4.61
N ASN A 314 13.49 -3.05 -4.62
CA ASN A 314 14.11 -1.74 -4.59
C ASN A 314 14.35 -1.30 -3.14
N ALA A 315 15.52 -0.72 -2.89
CA ALA A 315 15.85 -0.14 -1.58
C ALA A 315 14.99 1.09 -1.29
N GLY A 316 14.64 1.29 -0.02
CA GLY A 316 13.80 2.41 0.42
C GLY A 316 12.82 2.00 1.51
N THR A 317 12.08 2.98 2.00
CA THR A 317 10.99 2.75 2.97
C THR A 317 9.71 2.42 2.22
N CYS A 318 9.00 1.40 2.66
CA CYS A 318 7.76 0.94 2.07
C CYS A 318 6.68 0.88 3.15
N GLU A 319 5.54 1.51 2.88
CA GLU A 319 4.33 1.41 3.69
C GLU A 319 3.26 0.59 2.96
N GLY A 320 2.62 -0.34 3.67
CA GLY A 320 1.45 -1.07 3.22
C GLY A 320 0.33 -0.98 4.25
N ILE A 321 -0.90 -0.74 3.79
CA ILE A 321 -2.07 -0.56 4.65
C ILE A 321 -3.07 -1.70 4.40
N TRP A 322 -3.53 -2.31 5.49
CA TRP A 322 -4.46 -3.44 5.51
C TRP A 322 -5.73 -3.08 6.26
N GLN A 323 -6.86 -3.65 5.85
CA GLN A 323 -8.20 -3.32 6.35
C GLN A 323 -9.06 -4.57 6.47
N MET A 324 -9.87 -4.66 7.53
CA MET A 324 -10.86 -5.72 7.65
C MET A 324 -12.04 -5.50 6.72
N LEU A 325 -12.51 -6.58 6.09
CA LEU A 325 -13.78 -6.67 5.39
C LEU A 325 -14.71 -7.65 6.09
N ASP A 326 -16.00 -7.33 6.13
CA ASP A 326 -17.04 -8.23 6.61
C ASP A 326 -17.42 -9.29 5.56
N ALA A 327 -18.37 -10.16 5.93
CA ALA A 327 -18.89 -11.21 5.06
C ALA A 327 -19.48 -10.69 3.74
N GLN A 328 -19.93 -9.44 3.72
CA GLN A 328 -20.51 -8.75 2.56
C GLN A 328 -19.46 -7.98 1.76
N GLY A 329 -18.21 -7.93 2.23
CA GLY A 329 -17.11 -7.20 1.61
C GLY A 329 -17.03 -5.72 2.00
N THR A 330 -17.76 -5.28 3.03
CA THR A 330 -17.72 -3.91 3.53
C THR A 330 -16.50 -3.72 4.44
N ALA A 331 -15.75 -2.65 4.20
CA ALA A 331 -14.58 -2.33 5.01
C ALA A 331 -14.97 -1.75 6.38
N PHE A 332 -14.30 -2.20 7.45
CA PHE A 332 -14.53 -1.72 8.81
C PHE A 332 -13.27 -1.78 9.67
N GLY A 333 -13.27 -1.05 10.80
CA GLY A 333 -12.19 -1.09 11.78
C GLY A 333 -10.97 -0.25 11.43
N GLU A 334 -10.00 -0.25 12.34
CA GLU A 334 -8.72 0.42 12.21
C GLU A 334 -7.90 -0.16 11.05
N ARG A 335 -7.11 0.71 10.40
CA ARG A 335 -6.21 0.32 9.31
C ARG A 335 -4.87 -0.15 9.87
N LEU A 336 -4.51 -1.40 9.59
CA LEU A 336 -3.28 -2.01 10.06
C LEU A 336 -2.13 -1.66 9.11
N LYS A 337 -1.08 -1.04 9.64
CA LYS A 337 0.09 -0.62 8.87
C LYS A 337 1.22 -1.64 8.94
N VAL A 338 1.93 -1.76 7.83
CA VAL A 338 3.27 -2.38 7.71
C VAL A 338 4.22 -1.32 7.22
N ASN A 339 5.30 -1.11 7.97
CA ASN A 339 6.35 -0.17 7.63
C ASN A 339 7.70 -0.89 7.66
N ILE A 340 8.29 -1.12 6.50
CA ILE A 340 9.62 -1.74 6.41
C ILE A 340 10.59 -0.81 5.72
N THR A 341 11.85 -0.88 6.13
CA THR A 341 12.95 -0.28 5.39
C THR A 341 13.73 -1.39 4.70
N VAL A 342 13.68 -1.41 3.37
CA VAL A 342 14.54 -2.27 2.58
C VAL A 342 15.89 -1.59 2.47
N LYS A 343 16.87 -2.08 3.23
CA LYS A 343 18.25 -1.58 3.10
C LYS A 343 18.76 -1.95 1.72
N ALA A 344 19.43 -0.99 1.09
CA ALA A 344 20.23 -1.30 -0.07
C ALA A 344 21.15 -2.47 0.33
N GLY A 345 21.11 -3.55 -0.45
CA GLY A 345 22.16 -4.56 -0.37
C GLY A 345 23.53 -3.88 -0.47
N PRO A 346 24.61 -4.50 0.04
CA PRO A 346 25.93 -3.87 0.05
C PRO A 346 26.19 -3.25 -1.33
N THR A 347 26.40 -1.93 -1.34
CA THR A 347 26.90 -1.27 -2.53
C THR A 347 28.18 -2.03 -2.90
N PRO A 348 28.29 -2.62 -4.10
CA PRO A 348 29.56 -3.20 -4.49
C PRO A 348 30.62 -2.12 -4.29
N THR A 349 31.69 -2.45 -3.55
CA THR A 349 32.91 -1.63 -3.44
C THR A 349 33.18 -0.98 -4.80
N PRO A 350 33.50 0.33 -4.90
CA PRO A 350 33.65 0.98 -6.20
C PRO A 350 34.60 0.16 -7.06
N LYS A 351 34.04 -0.57 -8.01
CA LYS A 351 34.80 -1.30 -9.03
C LYS A 351 35.36 -0.21 -9.93
N PRO A 352 36.63 -0.32 -10.39
CA PRO A 352 37.18 0.60 -11.37
C PRO A 352 36.15 0.81 -12.48
N GLN A 353 35.90 2.07 -12.82
CA GLN A 353 34.99 2.53 -13.87
C GLN A 353 34.79 1.42 -14.92
N PRO A 354 33.58 0.88 -15.12
CA PRO A 354 33.40 -0.31 -15.95
C PRO A 354 33.99 -0.02 -17.32
N ARG A 355 35.06 -0.76 -17.66
CA ARG A 355 35.58 -0.78 -19.01
C ARG A 355 34.39 -1.16 -19.89
N PRO A 356 34.07 -0.37 -20.93
CA PRO A 356 32.86 -0.56 -21.71
C PRO A 356 32.74 -2.01 -22.17
N LEU A 357 31.57 -2.61 -21.97
CA LEU A 357 31.30 -3.99 -22.37
C LEU A 357 31.58 -4.15 -23.87
N PRO A 358 32.14 -5.30 -24.31
CA PRO A 358 32.39 -5.49 -25.73
C PRO A 358 31.09 -5.48 -26.53
N SER A 359 31.03 -4.63 -27.55
CA SER A 359 29.88 -4.54 -28.45
C SER A 359 30.23 -5.18 -29.79
N VAL A 360 29.37 -6.07 -30.27
CA VAL A 360 29.56 -6.82 -31.52
C VAL A 360 28.39 -6.51 -32.46
N ASP A 361 28.70 -6.00 -33.64
CA ASP A 361 27.80 -5.95 -34.79
C ASP A 361 28.34 -6.93 -35.82
N PHE A 362 27.65 -8.05 -36.07
CA PHE A 362 28.09 -9.13 -36.96
C PHE A 362 27.01 -9.40 -38.00
N LYS A 363 27.36 -9.26 -39.28
CA LYS A 363 26.43 -9.31 -40.42
C LYS A 363 27.03 -10.09 -41.58
N VAL A 364 26.16 -10.55 -42.45
CA VAL A 364 26.51 -11.12 -43.76
C VAL A 364 25.68 -10.44 -44.84
N ASP A 365 26.20 -10.34 -46.06
CA ASP A 365 25.48 -9.75 -47.19
C ASP A 365 24.25 -10.57 -47.62
N ARG A 366 24.32 -11.90 -47.54
CA ARG A 366 23.20 -12.83 -47.72
C ARG A 366 23.48 -14.14 -46.98
N ASP A 367 22.43 -14.82 -46.55
CA ASP A 367 22.49 -16.07 -45.77
C ASP A 367 21.93 -17.29 -46.53
N GLN A 368 21.38 -17.09 -47.74
CA GLN A 368 20.90 -18.13 -48.64
C GLN A 368 21.72 -18.10 -49.93
N ILE A 369 22.36 -19.21 -50.28
CA ILE A 369 23.21 -19.32 -51.47
C ILE A 369 23.13 -20.70 -52.14
N LYS A 370 23.64 -20.82 -53.36
CA LYS A 370 23.94 -22.13 -53.98
C LYS A 370 25.31 -22.63 -53.55
N ALA A 371 25.53 -23.95 -53.65
CA ALA A 371 26.80 -24.56 -53.29
C ALA A 371 27.99 -23.90 -54.02
N GLY A 372 28.95 -23.41 -53.24
CA GLY A 372 30.16 -22.75 -53.74
C GLY A 372 30.02 -21.29 -54.14
N GLU A 373 28.81 -20.71 -54.05
CA GLU A 373 28.69 -19.26 -54.07
C GLU A 373 29.30 -18.66 -52.80
N CYS A 374 29.89 -17.48 -52.93
CA CYS A 374 30.55 -16.84 -51.80
C CYS A 374 29.66 -15.77 -51.16
N VAL A 375 29.76 -15.64 -49.85
CA VAL A 375 29.16 -14.57 -49.04
C VAL A 375 30.26 -13.74 -48.39
N VAL A 376 29.95 -12.51 -48.00
CA VAL A 376 30.90 -11.63 -47.31
C VAL A 376 30.36 -11.29 -45.93
N PHE A 377 31.06 -11.76 -44.92
CA PHE A 377 30.84 -11.38 -43.54
C PHE A 377 31.48 -10.03 -43.26
N ASN A 378 30.79 -9.19 -42.49
CA ASN A 378 31.31 -7.92 -42.03
C ASN A 378 30.99 -7.77 -40.55
N TRP A 379 31.94 -7.24 -39.79
CA TRP A 379 31.72 -7.02 -38.37
C TRP A 379 32.42 -5.77 -37.83
N THR A 380 31.87 -5.28 -36.73
CA THR A 380 32.52 -4.31 -35.84
C THR A 380 32.53 -4.88 -34.43
N VAL A 381 33.71 -4.97 -33.82
CA VAL A 381 33.92 -5.41 -32.44
C VAL A 381 34.61 -4.27 -31.69
N LYS A 382 33.95 -3.71 -30.67
CA LYS A 382 34.55 -2.69 -29.80
C LYS A 382 34.79 -3.26 -28.42
N ASN A 383 35.82 -2.77 -27.75
CA ASN A 383 36.15 -3.04 -26.35
C ASN A 383 36.49 -4.50 -26.00
N ALA A 384 36.66 -5.39 -26.98
CA ALA A 384 37.14 -6.77 -26.75
C ALA A 384 38.67 -6.81 -26.57
N LYS A 385 39.19 -7.82 -25.84
CA LYS A 385 40.63 -8.09 -25.74
C LYS A 385 41.17 -8.75 -27.01
N ALA A 386 40.39 -9.67 -27.55
CA ALA A 386 40.64 -10.37 -28.80
C ALA A 386 39.29 -10.87 -29.35
N TYR A 387 39.23 -11.16 -30.64
CA TYR A 387 38.09 -11.86 -31.22
C TYR A 387 38.52 -12.71 -32.41
N TYR A 388 37.65 -13.65 -32.77
CA TYR A 388 37.92 -14.76 -33.66
C TYR A 388 36.71 -14.98 -34.55
N PHE A 389 36.97 -15.22 -35.84
CA PHE A 389 35.95 -15.60 -36.82
C PHE A 389 36.32 -16.97 -37.37
N TYR A 390 35.38 -17.91 -37.31
CA TYR A 390 35.62 -19.32 -37.64
C TYR A 390 34.32 -20.02 -38.02
N SER A 391 34.41 -21.09 -38.80
CA SER A 391 33.27 -21.95 -39.12
C SER A 391 33.02 -22.99 -38.02
N GLN A 392 31.84 -23.61 -38.02
CA GLN A 392 31.48 -24.68 -37.07
C GLN A 392 32.38 -25.91 -37.11
N PHE A 393 33.24 -26.04 -38.11
CA PHE A 393 34.16 -27.16 -38.29
C PHE A 393 35.59 -26.84 -37.84
N GLU A 394 35.86 -25.59 -37.45
CA GLU A 394 37.18 -25.09 -37.13
C GLU A 394 37.34 -24.80 -35.63
N ASN A 395 38.57 -24.91 -35.13
CA ASN A 395 38.88 -24.49 -33.77
C ASN A 395 39.16 -22.99 -33.73
N TRP A 396 38.27 -22.24 -33.10
CA TRP A 396 38.34 -20.78 -33.04
C TRP A 396 39.69 -20.20 -32.59
N GLN A 397 40.42 -20.90 -31.72
CA GLN A 397 41.71 -20.42 -31.18
C GLN A 397 42.76 -20.20 -32.28
N ASP A 398 42.60 -20.88 -33.42
CA ASP A 398 43.52 -20.82 -34.56
C ASP A 398 43.18 -19.67 -35.52
N HIS A 399 42.08 -18.93 -35.30
CA HIS A 399 41.59 -17.88 -36.21
C HIS A 399 41.46 -16.48 -35.55
N PRO A 400 42.51 -15.93 -34.92
CA PRO A 400 42.45 -14.59 -34.33
C PRO A 400 42.32 -13.51 -35.40
N LYS A 401 41.54 -12.48 -35.11
CA LYS A 401 41.38 -11.29 -35.96
C LYS A 401 41.87 -10.03 -35.24
N GLN A 402 42.28 -9.02 -36.00
CA GLN A 402 42.89 -7.78 -35.50
C GLN A 402 42.06 -6.54 -35.89
N GLY A 403 42.12 -5.49 -35.06
CA GLY A 403 41.41 -4.23 -35.28
C GLY A 403 39.91 -4.27 -34.96
N ASP A 404 39.26 -3.12 -34.88
CA ASP A 404 37.86 -3.02 -34.41
C ASP A 404 36.81 -3.40 -35.47
N THR A 405 37.22 -3.59 -36.72
CA THR A 405 36.33 -3.96 -37.84
C THR A 405 37.01 -5.00 -38.71
N GLY A 406 36.25 -5.92 -39.29
CA GLY A 406 36.76 -6.90 -40.24
C GLY A 406 35.73 -7.32 -41.27
N SER A 407 36.23 -7.92 -42.35
CA SER A 407 35.44 -8.43 -43.46
C SER A 407 36.11 -9.70 -43.99
N GLU A 408 35.32 -10.74 -44.23
CA GLU A 408 35.85 -12.02 -44.72
C GLU A 408 34.87 -12.69 -45.66
N LYS A 409 35.42 -13.24 -46.75
CA LYS A 409 34.64 -13.85 -47.82
C LYS A 409 34.73 -15.36 -47.70
N GLU A 410 33.57 -16.00 -47.62
CA GLU A 410 33.45 -17.45 -47.41
C GLU A 410 32.59 -18.08 -48.50
N CYS A 411 32.98 -19.26 -48.99
CA CYS A 411 32.30 -19.94 -50.10
C CYS A 411 31.86 -21.37 -49.72
N PRO A 412 30.92 -21.53 -48.77
CA PRO A 412 30.56 -22.84 -48.25
C PRO A 412 29.88 -23.72 -49.30
N GLN A 413 30.25 -24.99 -49.33
CA GLN A 413 29.66 -26.01 -50.23
C GLN A 413 28.40 -26.66 -49.64
N VAL A 414 28.28 -26.62 -48.31
CA VAL A 414 27.18 -27.18 -47.53
C VAL A 414 26.73 -26.17 -46.49
N GLN A 415 25.52 -26.34 -45.95
CA GLN A 415 25.03 -25.46 -44.89
C GLN A 415 26.04 -25.42 -43.73
N THR A 416 26.53 -24.22 -43.43
CA THR A 416 27.64 -24.01 -42.50
C THR A 416 27.32 -22.81 -41.61
N THR A 417 27.47 -22.99 -40.30
CA THR A 417 27.39 -21.89 -39.33
C THR A 417 28.77 -21.28 -39.14
N TYR A 418 28.85 -19.95 -39.22
CA TYR A 418 30.03 -19.18 -38.88
C TYR A 418 29.80 -18.45 -37.57
N TYR A 419 30.87 -18.31 -36.80
CA TYR A 419 30.84 -17.77 -35.45
C TYR A 419 31.80 -16.61 -35.36
N LEU A 420 31.33 -15.52 -34.76
CA LEU A 420 32.20 -14.48 -34.24
C LEU A 420 32.27 -14.63 -32.71
N ARG A 421 33.46 -14.88 -32.18
CA ARG A 421 33.71 -15.06 -30.74
C ARG A 421 34.61 -13.97 -30.23
N VAL A 422 34.27 -13.38 -29.10
CA VAL A 422 35.09 -12.37 -28.44
C VAL A 422 35.65 -12.91 -27.13
N VAL A 423 36.81 -12.42 -26.75
CA VAL A 423 37.38 -12.57 -25.41
C VAL A 423 37.29 -11.21 -24.76
N TYR A 424 36.58 -11.13 -23.64
CA TYR A 424 36.43 -9.89 -22.90
C TYR A 424 37.76 -9.46 -22.28
N PRO A 425 37.92 -8.17 -21.91
CA PRO A 425 39.09 -7.68 -21.19
C PRO A 425 39.44 -8.46 -19.92
N ASP A 426 38.47 -9.11 -19.28
CA ASP A 426 38.64 -9.97 -18.10
C ASP A 426 38.96 -11.44 -18.43
N ASN A 427 39.25 -11.75 -19.70
CA ASN A 427 39.45 -13.09 -20.25
C ASN A 427 38.22 -14.00 -20.25
N SER A 428 37.05 -13.51 -19.84
CA SER A 428 35.82 -14.29 -20.02
C SER A 428 35.49 -14.41 -21.51
N VAL A 429 34.92 -15.56 -21.88
CA VAL A 429 34.58 -15.88 -23.27
C VAL A 429 33.09 -16.18 -23.33
N PRO A 430 32.23 -15.21 -23.73
CA PRO A 430 30.80 -15.46 -23.88
C PRO A 430 30.50 -16.47 -25.01
N SER A 431 29.24 -16.88 -25.10
CA SER A 431 28.74 -17.60 -26.28
C SER A 431 29.00 -16.78 -27.55
N PRO A 432 29.43 -17.43 -28.65
CA PRO A 432 29.72 -16.73 -29.90
C PRO A 432 28.43 -16.26 -30.59
N TRP A 433 28.53 -15.26 -31.44
CA TRP A 433 27.45 -14.81 -32.32
C TRP A 433 27.42 -15.70 -33.58
N PRO A 434 26.37 -16.50 -33.80
CA PRO A 434 26.27 -17.36 -34.97
C PRO A 434 25.58 -16.64 -36.13
N ILE A 435 26.04 -16.92 -37.35
CA ILE A 435 25.28 -16.71 -38.58
C ILE A 435 25.36 -18.00 -39.40
N THR A 436 24.21 -18.57 -39.73
CA THR A 436 24.12 -19.79 -40.54
C THR A 436 23.93 -19.43 -42.00
N ILE A 437 24.82 -19.93 -42.85
CA ILE A 437 24.67 -19.86 -44.30
C ILE A 437 23.97 -21.13 -44.76
N TYR A 438 22.76 -20.97 -45.26
CA TYR A 438 21.95 -22.02 -45.83
C TYR A 438 22.34 -22.20 -47.30
N VAL A 439 23.00 -23.33 -47.56
CA VAL A 439 23.35 -23.72 -48.92
C VAL A 439 22.22 -24.59 -49.46
N GLN A 440 21.53 -24.09 -50.47
CA GLN A 440 20.54 -24.87 -51.18
C GLN A 440 21.23 -26.08 -51.82
N ALA A 441 20.86 -27.28 -51.39
CA ALA A 441 21.33 -28.51 -52.00
C ALA A 441 20.91 -28.52 -53.48
N ALA A 442 21.82 -28.93 -54.36
CA ALA A 442 21.47 -29.21 -55.74
C ALA A 442 20.28 -30.20 -55.74
N PRO A 443 19.18 -29.96 -56.49
CA PRO A 443 17.91 -30.66 -56.34
C PRO A 443 17.89 -32.20 -56.56
N GLU A 444 19.03 -32.88 -56.73
CA GLU A 444 19.08 -34.26 -57.25
C GLU A 444 20.02 -35.21 -56.49
N ALA A 445 20.30 -35.01 -55.20
CA ALA A 445 21.04 -36.03 -54.44
C ALA A 445 20.14 -37.26 -54.16
N PRO A 446 20.50 -38.47 -54.64
CA PRO A 446 19.71 -39.66 -54.39
C PRO A 446 19.78 -40.10 -52.92
N ARG A 447 18.68 -40.64 -52.40
CA ARG A 447 18.58 -41.14 -51.02
C ARG A 447 17.93 -42.52 -50.96
N ILE A 448 18.32 -43.35 -50.00
CA ILE A 448 17.63 -44.60 -49.70
C ILE A 448 16.36 -44.25 -48.90
N ALA A 449 15.20 -44.33 -49.54
CA ALA A 449 13.91 -44.01 -48.93
C ALA A 449 13.40 -45.15 -48.04
N LYS A 450 13.78 -46.40 -48.33
CA LYS A 450 13.38 -47.57 -47.55
C LYS A 450 14.46 -48.65 -47.61
N PHE A 451 14.73 -49.28 -46.46
CA PHE A 451 15.54 -50.49 -46.36
C PHE A 451 15.08 -51.32 -45.15
N THR A 452 14.60 -52.54 -45.37
CA THR A 452 14.04 -53.40 -44.32
C THR A 452 14.44 -54.84 -44.50
N VAL A 453 14.65 -55.57 -43.41
CA VAL A 453 14.95 -57.01 -43.39
C VAL A 453 13.88 -57.74 -42.56
N ASP A 454 13.44 -58.90 -43.03
CA ASP A 454 12.37 -59.69 -42.42
C ASP A 454 12.72 -61.20 -42.44
N PRO A 455 12.85 -61.89 -41.28
CA PRO A 455 12.66 -61.36 -39.93
C PRO A 455 13.71 -60.31 -39.57
N ASN A 456 13.31 -59.31 -38.80
CA ASN A 456 14.19 -58.24 -38.31
C ASN A 456 14.81 -58.63 -36.97
N GLY A 457 16.10 -58.32 -36.75
CA GLY A 457 16.79 -58.56 -35.47
C GLY A 457 17.80 -59.72 -35.54
N GLN A 458 17.93 -60.48 -34.44
CA GLN A 458 18.79 -61.67 -34.41
C GLN A 458 18.13 -62.80 -35.21
N ILE A 459 18.84 -63.27 -36.23
CA ILE A 459 18.37 -64.32 -37.14
C ILE A 459 19.27 -65.54 -36.92
N ASP A 460 18.66 -66.69 -36.67
CA ASP A 460 19.40 -67.95 -36.50
C ASP A 460 20.12 -68.32 -37.81
N ARG A 461 21.29 -68.93 -37.67
CA ARG A 461 22.12 -69.31 -38.82
C ARG A 461 21.37 -70.32 -39.69
N GLY A 462 21.31 -70.06 -41.00
CA GLY A 462 20.56 -70.88 -41.96
C GLY A 462 19.10 -70.44 -42.15
N THR A 463 18.61 -69.43 -41.44
CA THR A 463 17.29 -68.84 -41.71
C THR A 463 17.36 -67.84 -42.87
N THR A 464 16.47 -68.01 -43.84
CA THR A 464 16.36 -67.09 -44.99
C THR A 464 15.67 -65.79 -44.58
N ALA A 465 16.33 -64.66 -44.80
CA ALA A 465 15.79 -63.32 -44.58
C ALA A 465 15.39 -62.65 -45.91
N THR A 466 14.31 -61.88 -45.89
CA THR A 466 13.87 -61.06 -47.03
C THR A 466 14.28 -59.60 -46.82
N ILE A 467 15.10 -59.08 -47.73
CA ILE A 467 15.57 -57.70 -47.77
C ILE A 467 14.71 -56.93 -48.78
N ARG A 468 14.20 -55.75 -48.41
CA ARG A 468 13.41 -54.87 -49.30
C ARG A 468 13.98 -53.46 -49.26
N TRP A 469 14.05 -52.79 -50.41
CA TRP A 469 14.58 -51.43 -50.50
C TRP A 469 13.85 -50.55 -51.52
N GLN A 470 14.02 -49.24 -51.36
CA GLN A 470 13.59 -48.19 -52.29
C GLN A 470 14.61 -47.05 -52.24
N VAL A 471 15.04 -46.59 -53.42
CA VAL A 471 15.94 -45.45 -53.61
C VAL A 471 15.21 -44.39 -54.42
N ASP A 472 15.13 -43.18 -53.87
CA ASP A 472 14.56 -42.01 -54.54
C ASP A 472 15.69 -41.18 -55.16
N GLY A 473 15.45 -40.60 -56.34
CA GLY A 473 16.41 -39.76 -57.07
C GLY A 473 17.09 -40.48 -58.23
N LYS A 474 17.89 -39.73 -59.00
CA LYS A 474 18.64 -40.27 -60.14
C LYS A 474 19.92 -40.94 -59.62
N VAL A 475 20.06 -42.25 -59.84
CA VAL A 475 21.23 -43.05 -59.46
C VAL A 475 21.82 -43.73 -60.68
N ASP A 476 23.15 -43.86 -60.72
CA ASP A 476 23.85 -44.62 -61.76
C ASP A 476 23.78 -46.15 -61.52
N GLY A 477 23.46 -46.57 -60.30
CA GLY A 477 23.22 -47.97 -59.95
C GLY A 477 22.96 -48.17 -58.45
N VAL A 478 22.31 -49.28 -58.08
CA VAL A 478 22.13 -49.70 -56.68
C VAL A 478 22.87 -51.02 -56.48
N ARG A 479 23.62 -51.13 -55.38
CA ARG A 479 24.34 -52.36 -55.01
C ARG A 479 23.88 -52.84 -53.63
N LEU A 480 23.44 -54.09 -53.54
CA LEU A 480 23.12 -54.75 -52.27
C LEU A 480 24.33 -55.56 -51.79
N THR A 481 24.75 -55.36 -50.54
CA THR A 481 25.88 -56.07 -49.94
C THR A 481 25.55 -56.58 -48.53
N ALA A 482 26.19 -57.66 -48.11
CA ALA A 482 26.18 -58.15 -46.73
C ALA A 482 27.61 -58.44 -46.28
N ASN A 483 28.03 -57.88 -45.15
CA ASN A 483 29.38 -58.00 -44.60
C ASN A 483 30.51 -57.70 -45.62
N GLY A 484 30.27 -56.75 -46.54
CA GLY A 484 31.21 -56.38 -47.60
C GLY A 484 31.18 -57.26 -48.85
N ALA A 485 30.47 -58.39 -48.84
CA ALA A 485 30.25 -59.22 -50.02
C ALA A 485 29.04 -58.73 -50.83
N THR A 486 29.17 -58.67 -52.15
CA THR A 486 28.07 -58.27 -53.05
C THR A 486 27.02 -59.37 -53.13
N LEU A 487 25.79 -59.02 -52.76
CA LEU A 487 24.62 -59.89 -52.92
C LEU A 487 23.94 -59.66 -54.27
N TRP A 488 23.87 -58.42 -54.74
CA TRP A 488 23.26 -58.06 -56.03
C TRP A 488 23.83 -56.74 -56.57
N ASP A 489 24.36 -56.76 -57.80
CA ASP A 489 24.79 -55.59 -58.56
C ASP A 489 24.59 -55.79 -60.09
N PRO A 490 23.88 -54.91 -60.82
CA PRO A 490 23.07 -53.80 -60.33
C PRO A 490 21.70 -54.29 -59.84
N ALA A 491 21.32 -53.85 -58.64
CA ALA A 491 19.97 -53.99 -58.12
C ALA A 491 19.07 -52.87 -58.69
N PRO A 492 17.75 -53.11 -58.86
CA PRO A 492 16.80 -52.06 -59.25
C PRO A 492 16.67 -50.99 -58.16
N ASN A 493 16.19 -49.79 -58.50
CA ASN A 493 15.98 -48.71 -57.53
C ASN A 493 14.97 -49.08 -56.42
N THR A 494 14.00 -49.93 -56.73
CA THR A 494 13.06 -50.51 -55.75
C THR A 494 13.01 -52.01 -55.97
N GLY A 495 13.17 -52.79 -54.91
CA GLY A 495 13.21 -54.24 -55.05
C GLY A 495 13.12 -54.99 -53.73
N ASN A 496 13.05 -56.31 -53.85
CA ASN A 496 13.21 -57.24 -52.74
C ASN A 496 14.08 -58.43 -53.17
N SER A 497 14.79 -59.02 -52.22
CA SER A 497 15.68 -60.16 -52.41
C SER A 497 15.69 -61.02 -51.15
N THR A 498 15.95 -62.31 -51.28
CA THR A 498 16.14 -63.21 -50.14
C THR A 498 17.61 -63.56 -49.98
N HIS A 499 18.07 -63.64 -48.74
CA HIS A 499 19.42 -64.03 -48.41
C HIS A 499 19.43 -64.94 -47.19
N THR A 500 20.17 -66.03 -47.26
CA THR A 500 20.36 -66.98 -46.15
C THR A 500 21.80 -66.81 -45.66
N PRO A 501 22.03 -66.17 -44.49
CA PRO A 501 23.37 -65.87 -43.98
C PRO A 501 24.18 -67.10 -43.55
#